data_AF-A0A5N6L5J7-F1
#
_entry.id   AF-A0A5N6L5J7-F1
#
_cell.length_a   1.000
_cell.length_b   1.000
_cell.length_c   1.000
_cell.angle_alpha   90.00
_cell.angle_beta   90.00
_cell.angle_gamma   90.00
#
_symmetry.space_group_name_H-M   'P 1'
#
loop_
_entity.id
_entity.type
_entity.pdbx_description
1 polymer ?
#
loop_
_entity_poly.entity_id
_entity_poly.type
_entity_poly.pdbx_seq_one_letter_code
_entity_poly.pdbx_strand_id
1 'polypeptide(L)'
;MHIEKCSEGRDLSPATDKLWKKFYEKQFGAKNTEQVVERMRKSSKAFKWIQLYEAKLEDIAEHEKKSVARLKQLYKKEDARKQSRQVQLCTKVPPSKNKRSFCGGSGPGHNVTNLKSNLMKKSKIDFLNSHEMKNLAAMKKKPLPRNGGTSLVMKPAQFSRKDSATTSKLFKPVERKF
;
A
#
# COMPACT_ATOMS: atom_id res chain seq x y z
N MET A 1 29.04 -33.25 -27.96
CA MET A 1 29.55 -34.30 -28.88
C MET A 1 28.34 -34.98 -29.48
N HIS A 2 28.12 -34.92 -30.81
CA HIS A 2 26.88 -35.39 -31.47
C HIS A 2 27.11 -36.60 -32.39
N ILE A 3 28.26 -37.27 -32.27
CA ILE A 3 28.73 -38.29 -33.22
C ILE A 3 27.71 -39.45 -33.35
N GLU A 4 27.04 -39.82 -32.26
CA GLU A 4 26.00 -40.86 -32.27
C GLU A 4 24.71 -40.44 -32.98
N LYS A 5 24.38 -39.15 -33.01
CA LYS A 5 23.19 -38.63 -33.73
C LYS A 5 23.43 -38.53 -35.23
N CYS A 6 24.70 -38.58 -35.66
CA CYS A 6 25.08 -38.45 -37.06
C CYS A 6 25.19 -39.80 -37.80
N SER A 7 25.27 -40.93 -37.09
CA SER A 7 25.35 -42.26 -37.71
C SER A 7 23.99 -42.95 -37.69
N GLU A 8 23.12 -42.60 -38.63
CA GLU A 8 21.85 -43.30 -38.81
C GLU A 8 22.11 -44.74 -39.27
N GLY A 9 21.65 -45.73 -38.49
CA GLY A 9 21.69 -47.16 -38.85
C GLY A 9 22.90 -47.98 -38.37
N ARG A 10 23.84 -47.41 -37.60
CA ARG A 10 24.90 -48.19 -36.91
C ARG A 10 24.98 -47.83 -35.43
N ASP A 11 24.81 -48.84 -34.58
CA ASP A 11 24.91 -48.69 -33.14
C ASP A 11 26.38 -48.57 -32.69
N LEU A 12 26.85 -47.34 -32.53
CA LEU A 12 28.18 -47.04 -31.96
C LEU A 12 28.22 -47.11 -30.43
N SER A 13 27.06 -47.37 -29.79
CA SER A 13 26.85 -47.39 -28.35
C SER A 13 27.91 -48.17 -27.55
N PRO A 14 28.40 -49.37 -27.97
CA PRO A 14 29.38 -50.12 -27.18
C PRO A 14 30.76 -49.44 -27.11
N ALA A 15 31.14 -48.73 -28.18
CA ALA A 15 32.41 -48.02 -28.26
C ALA A 15 32.33 -46.67 -27.55
N THR A 16 31.20 -45.98 -27.70
CA THR A 16 31.02 -44.63 -27.16
C THR A 16 30.66 -44.62 -25.68
N ASP A 17 29.99 -45.64 -25.14
CA ASP A 17 29.59 -45.68 -23.73
C ASP A 17 30.80 -45.61 -22.77
N LYS A 18 31.92 -46.28 -23.13
CA LYS A 18 33.20 -46.17 -22.41
C LYS A 18 33.80 -44.76 -22.47
N LEU A 19 33.65 -44.07 -23.60
CA LEU A 19 34.10 -42.70 -23.77
C LEU A 19 33.24 -41.73 -22.97
N TRP A 20 31.92 -41.95 -22.94
CA TRP A 20 30.98 -41.18 -22.14
C TRP A 20 31.26 -41.30 -20.64
N LYS A 21 31.63 -42.48 -20.16
CA LYS A 21 32.07 -42.65 -18.76
C LYS A 21 33.27 -41.74 -18.43
N LYS A 22 34.31 -41.75 -19.27
CA LYS A 22 35.50 -40.88 -19.09
C LYS A 22 35.14 -39.40 -19.19
N PHE A 23 34.22 -39.05 -20.09
CA PHE A 23 33.76 -37.68 -20.25
C PHE A 23 32.98 -37.19 -19.02
N TYR A 24 32.07 -38.02 -18.50
CA TYR A 24 31.33 -37.73 -17.27
C TYR A 24 32.29 -37.53 -16.09
N GLU A 25 33.30 -38.38 -15.95
CA GLU A 25 34.34 -38.23 -14.92
C GLU A 25 35.11 -36.92 -15.06
N LYS A 26 35.48 -36.53 -16.28
CA LYS A 26 36.18 -35.27 -16.54
C LYS A 26 35.33 -34.04 -16.20
N GLN A 27 34.03 -34.09 -16.46
CA GLN A 27 33.12 -32.96 -16.23
C GLN A 27 32.66 -32.83 -14.77
N PHE A 28 32.31 -33.96 -14.15
CA PHE A 28 31.68 -33.96 -12.82
C PHE A 28 32.58 -34.54 -11.72
N GLY A 29 33.75 -35.07 -12.07
CA GLY A 29 34.73 -35.65 -11.15
C GLY A 29 34.49 -37.12 -10.79
N ALA A 30 35.55 -37.76 -10.29
CA ALA A 30 35.58 -39.18 -9.92
C ALA A 30 34.58 -39.55 -8.80
N LYS A 31 34.39 -38.66 -7.80
CA LYS A 31 33.44 -38.92 -6.72
C LYS A 31 32.00 -39.09 -7.21
N ASN A 32 31.62 -38.28 -8.21
CA ASN A 32 30.28 -38.34 -8.78
C ASN A 32 30.09 -39.57 -9.69
N THR A 33 31.11 -39.98 -10.45
CA THR A 33 31.04 -41.23 -11.23
C THR A 33 30.93 -42.44 -10.33
N GLU A 34 31.74 -42.52 -9.26
CA GLU A 34 31.69 -43.60 -8.29
C GLU A 34 30.30 -43.73 -7.67
N GLN A 35 29.71 -42.61 -7.21
CA GLN A 35 28.35 -42.61 -6.68
C GLN A 35 27.31 -43.14 -7.68
N VAL A 36 27.43 -42.78 -8.96
CA VAL A 36 26.53 -43.23 -10.02
C VAL A 36 26.71 -44.73 -10.30
N VAL A 37 27.94 -45.23 -10.32
CA VAL A 37 28.23 -46.67 -10.44
C VAL A 37 27.64 -47.44 -9.25
N GLU A 38 27.84 -46.94 -8.03
CA GLU A 38 27.29 -47.55 -6.81
C GLU A 38 25.75 -47.60 -6.83
N ARG A 39 25.08 -46.54 -7.32
CA ARG A 39 23.62 -46.53 -7.48
C ARG A 39 23.14 -47.53 -8.54
N MET A 40 23.85 -47.66 -9.65
CA MET A 40 23.53 -48.67 -10.67
C MET A 40 23.70 -50.09 -10.13
N ARG A 41 24.78 -50.35 -9.38
CA ARG A 41 25.01 -51.64 -8.72
C ARG A 41 23.89 -51.99 -7.74
N LYS A 42 23.48 -51.03 -6.90
CA LYS A 42 22.40 -51.21 -5.92
C LYS A 42 21.03 -51.43 -6.55
N SER A 43 20.76 -50.80 -7.68
CA SER A 43 19.47 -50.91 -8.39
C SER A 43 19.43 -52.07 -9.39
N SER A 44 20.52 -52.81 -9.55
CA SER A 44 20.71 -53.89 -10.55
C SER A 44 20.35 -53.49 -12.00
N LYS A 45 20.32 -52.19 -12.29
CA LYS A 45 20.01 -51.64 -13.62
C LYS A 45 21.25 -50.99 -14.20
N ALA A 46 21.60 -51.37 -15.41
CA ALA A 46 22.64 -50.72 -16.20
C ALA A 46 21.99 -49.64 -17.09
N PHE A 47 22.42 -48.40 -16.92
CA PHE A 47 22.04 -47.28 -17.78
C PHE A 47 23.22 -46.87 -18.66
N LYS A 48 22.93 -46.35 -19.84
CA LYS A 48 23.98 -45.79 -20.71
C LYS A 48 24.52 -44.49 -20.10
N TRP A 49 25.83 -44.28 -20.19
CA TRP A 49 26.48 -43.09 -19.64
C TRP A 49 26.00 -41.79 -20.29
N ILE A 50 25.59 -41.83 -21.56
CA ILE A 50 25.02 -40.67 -22.26
C ILE A 50 23.70 -40.22 -21.62
N GLN A 51 22.81 -41.15 -21.26
CA GLN A 51 21.52 -40.84 -20.63
C GLN A 51 21.73 -40.24 -19.24
N LEU A 52 22.68 -40.78 -18.49
CA LEU A 52 23.06 -40.26 -17.17
C LEU A 52 23.66 -38.85 -17.27
N TYR A 53 24.44 -38.60 -18.32
CA TYR A 53 25.01 -37.29 -18.59
C TYR A 53 23.92 -36.26 -18.92
N GLU A 54 22.98 -36.60 -19.81
CA GLU A 54 21.87 -35.73 -20.18
C GLU A 54 20.98 -35.42 -18.97
N ALA A 55 20.58 -36.44 -18.19
CA ALA A 55 19.80 -36.24 -16.98
C ALA A 55 20.52 -35.33 -15.96
N LYS A 56 21.84 -35.50 -15.80
CA LYS A 56 22.64 -34.66 -14.90
C LYS A 56 22.67 -33.20 -15.35
N LEU A 57 22.73 -32.95 -16.66
CA LEU A 57 22.67 -31.60 -17.21
C LEU A 57 21.31 -30.95 -16.96
N GLU A 58 20.22 -31.70 -17.12
CA GLU A 58 18.87 -31.22 -16.81
C GLU A 58 18.74 -30.85 -15.33
N ASP A 59 19.22 -31.70 -14.42
CA ASP A 59 19.24 -31.42 -12.99
C ASP A 59 19.96 -30.10 -12.68
N ILE A 60 21.15 -29.90 -13.25
CA ILE A 60 21.94 -28.67 -13.07
C ILE A 60 21.17 -27.46 -13.58
N ALA A 61 20.61 -27.55 -14.80
CA ALA A 61 19.84 -26.47 -15.39
C ALA A 61 18.59 -26.12 -14.56
N GLU A 62 17.94 -27.11 -13.95
CA GLU A 62 16.84 -26.86 -13.02
C GLU A 62 17.29 -26.15 -11.75
N HIS A 63 18.40 -26.58 -11.16
CA HIS A 63 18.97 -25.94 -9.98
C HIS A 63 19.36 -24.48 -10.25
N GLU A 64 19.94 -24.21 -11.41
CA GLU A 64 20.24 -22.86 -11.89
C GLU A 64 18.96 -22.02 -12.09
N LYS A 65 17.94 -22.56 -12.76
CA LYS A 65 16.65 -21.86 -12.93
C LYS A 65 16.01 -21.52 -11.58
N LYS A 66 16.03 -22.47 -10.63
CA LYS A 66 15.50 -22.28 -9.27
C LYS A 66 16.27 -21.19 -8.51
N SER A 67 17.61 -21.18 -8.60
CA SER A 67 18.44 -20.18 -7.92
C SER A 67 18.25 -18.78 -8.51
N VAL A 68 18.20 -18.65 -9.84
CA VAL A 68 17.93 -17.40 -10.54
C VAL A 68 16.52 -16.87 -10.21
N ALA A 69 15.51 -17.75 -10.18
CA ALA A 69 14.15 -17.38 -9.80
C ALA A 69 14.10 -16.84 -8.37
N ARG A 70 14.77 -17.51 -7.42
CA ARG A 70 14.89 -17.04 -6.02
C ARG A 70 15.55 -15.66 -5.97
N LEU A 71 16.64 -15.44 -6.69
CA LEU A 71 17.31 -14.14 -6.73
C LEU A 71 16.38 -13.05 -7.27
N LYS A 72 15.68 -13.32 -8.38
CA LYS A 72 14.70 -12.39 -8.97
C LYS A 72 13.58 -12.02 -7.99
N GLN A 73 13.09 -12.98 -7.21
CA GLN A 73 12.08 -12.71 -6.17
C GLN A 73 12.61 -11.79 -5.06
N LEU A 74 13.85 -11.98 -4.61
CA LEU A 74 14.47 -11.14 -3.59
C LEU A 74 14.63 -9.69 -4.07
N TYR A 75 15.08 -9.48 -5.31
CA TYR A 75 15.16 -8.14 -5.89
C TYR A 75 13.79 -7.46 -5.96
N LYS A 76 12.77 -8.15 -6.48
CA LYS A 76 11.40 -7.62 -6.52
C LYS A 76 10.88 -7.23 -5.13
N LYS A 77 11.17 -8.05 -4.12
CA LYS A 77 10.78 -7.78 -2.74
C LYS A 77 11.47 -6.54 -2.19
N GLU A 78 12.77 -6.38 -2.45
CA GLU A 78 13.53 -5.22 -2.00
C GLU A 78 13.10 -3.94 -2.74
N ASP A 79 12.82 -4.02 -4.03
CA ASP A 79 12.27 -2.90 -4.80
C ASP A 79 10.90 -2.49 -4.28
N ALA A 80 10.00 -3.44 -4.01
CA ALA A 80 8.69 -3.14 -3.41
C ALA A 80 8.82 -2.49 -2.02
N ARG A 81 9.80 -2.93 -1.21
CA ARG A 81 10.12 -2.32 0.10
C ARG A 81 10.62 -0.89 -0.04
N LYS A 82 11.41 -0.58 -1.09
CA LYS A 82 11.87 0.78 -1.37
C LYS A 82 10.72 1.66 -1.89
N GLN A 83 9.92 1.14 -2.80
CA GLN A 83 8.76 1.83 -3.36
C GLN A 83 7.69 2.14 -2.29
N SER A 84 7.46 1.25 -1.34
CA SER A 84 6.51 1.51 -0.24
C SER A 84 6.98 2.62 0.72
N ARG A 85 8.30 2.86 0.81
CA ARG A 85 8.89 3.96 1.58
C ARG A 85 8.95 5.26 0.79
N GLN A 86 8.81 5.20 -0.53
CA GLN A 86 8.82 6.39 -1.38
C GLN A 86 7.51 7.16 -1.20
N VAL A 87 7.62 8.46 -0.95
CA VAL A 87 6.46 9.35 -0.86
C VAL A 87 5.78 9.38 -2.23
N GLN A 88 4.59 8.78 -2.33
CA GLN A 88 3.77 8.89 -3.52
C GLN A 88 3.28 10.34 -3.61
N LEU A 89 3.67 11.04 -4.68
CA LEU A 89 3.02 12.28 -5.07
C LEU A 89 1.57 11.91 -5.38
N CYS A 90 0.68 12.21 -4.43
CA CYS A 90 -0.75 12.14 -4.68
C CYS A 90 -1.03 13.17 -5.76
N THR A 91 -1.13 12.70 -7.00
CA THR A 91 -1.73 13.49 -8.07
C THR A 91 -3.16 13.68 -7.62
N LYS A 92 -3.43 14.81 -6.99
CA LYS A 92 -4.77 15.39 -6.95
C LYS A 92 -5.14 15.64 -8.40
N VAL A 93 -5.52 14.57 -9.11
CA VAL A 93 -6.45 14.68 -10.21
C VAL A 93 -7.70 15.19 -9.50
N PRO A 94 -8.12 16.44 -9.74
CA PRO A 94 -9.41 16.88 -9.22
C PRO A 94 -10.41 15.80 -9.66
N PRO A 95 -11.32 15.35 -8.77
CA PRO A 95 -12.24 14.28 -9.08
C PRO A 95 -12.76 14.50 -10.50
N SER A 96 -12.53 13.51 -11.36
CA SER A 96 -12.93 13.59 -12.76
C SER A 96 -14.40 14.00 -12.78
N LYS A 97 -14.78 14.78 -13.81
CA LYS A 97 -16.01 15.58 -13.96
C LYS A 97 -17.36 14.89 -13.71
N ASN A 98 -17.42 13.72 -13.09
CA ASN A 98 -18.57 13.29 -12.33
C ASN A 98 -18.71 14.19 -11.11
N LYS A 99 -19.67 15.12 -11.20
CA LYS A 99 -20.30 15.78 -10.07
C LYS A 99 -20.68 14.71 -9.04
N ARG A 100 -19.77 14.38 -8.12
CA ARG A 100 -20.17 13.87 -6.82
C ARG A 100 -20.95 15.03 -6.25
N SER A 101 -22.27 14.94 -6.36
CA SER A 101 -23.17 15.79 -5.61
C SER A 101 -22.58 15.87 -4.22
N PHE A 102 -22.21 17.08 -3.85
CA PHE A 102 -22.03 17.47 -2.47
C PHE A 102 -23.37 17.17 -1.81
N CYS A 103 -23.59 15.91 -1.45
CA CYS A 103 -24.73 15.46 -0.68
C CYS A 103 -24.47 15.81 0.78
N GLY A 104 -24.07 17.07 1.03
CA GLY A 104 -24.70 17.84 2.09
C GLY A 104 -26.04 18.29 1.53
N GLY A 105 -26.94 17.32 1.34
CA GLY A 105 -28.33 17.63 1.10
C GLY A 105 -28.77 18.57 2.21
N SER A 106 -29.48 19.63 1.83
CA SER A 106 -30.18 20.52 2.74
C SER A 106 -31.15 19.73 3.63
N GLY A 107 -30.61 19.04 4.62
CA GLY A 107 -31.31 18.71 5.85
C GLY A 107 -31.34 19.98 6.71
N PRO A 108 -32.29 20.11 7.65
CA PRO A 108 -32.51 21.34 8.40
C PRO A 108 -31.36 21.59 9.39
N GLY A 109 -30.24 22.11 8.88
CA GLY A 109 -28.95 22.15 9.57
C GLY A 109 -28.33 23.55 9.52
N HIS A 110 -28.83 24.43 10.39
CA HIS A 110 -28.07 25.47 11.08
C HIS A 110 -27.07 26.26 10.21
N ASN A 111 -27.55 27.37 9.62
CA ASN A 111 -26.76 28.31 8.83
C ASN A 111 -25.63 28.96 9.66
N VAL A 112 -24.45 28.34 9.69
CA VAL A 112 -23.21 28.88 10.29
C VAL A 112 -22.22 29.41 9.24
N THR A 113 -22.69 29.57 8.00
CA THR A 113 -21.87 29.90 6.83
C THR A 113 -21.23 31.29 6.90
N ASN A 114 -21.82 32.26 7.61
CA ASN A 114 -21.35 33.65 7.66
C ASN A 114 -20.37 33.96 8.82
N LEU A 115 -19.83 32.94 9.51
CA LEU A 115 -19.05 33.14 10.73
C LEU A 115 -17.53 32.99 10.49
N LYS A 116 -16.77 34.01 10.88
CA LYS A 116 -15.42 34.28 10.37
C LYS A 116 -14.31 33.30 10.84
N SER A 117 -14.56 32.40 11.81
CA SER A 117 -13.56 31.42 12.28
C SER A 117 -14.15 30.04 12.58
N ASN A 118 -13.35 28.98 12.40
CA ASN A 118 -13.76 27.59 12.62
C ASN A 118 -14.15 27.31 14.07
N LEU A 119 -13.46 27.93 15.04
CA LEU A 119 -13.82 27.85 16.46
C LEU A 119 -15.23 28.41 16.71
N MET A 120 -15.51 29.59 16.16
CA MET A 120 -16.81 30.24 16.34
C MET A 120 -17.95 29.45 15.66
N LYS A 121 -17.67 28.83 14.50
CA LYS A 121 -18.63 27.91 13.84
C LYS A 121 -18.97 26.73 14.73
N LYS A 122 -17.96 26.08 15.32
CA LYS A 122 -18.15 24.93 16.21
C LYS A 122 -18.95 25.33 17.45
N SER A 123 -18.55 26.39 18.14
CA SER A 123 -19.27 26.89 19.32
C SER A 123 -20.73 27.24 19.03
N LYS A 124 -21.04 27.81 17.85
CA LYS A 124 -22.42 28.13 17.47
C LYS A 124 -23.24 26.87 17.18
N ILE A 125 -22.65 25.85 16.54
CA ILE A 125 -23.32 24.56 16.35
C ILE A 125 -23.60 23.91 17.71
N ASP A 126 -22.61 23.86 18.59
CA ASP A 126 -22.74 23.24 19.92
C ASP A 126 -23.81 23.95 20.76
N PHE A 127 -23.85 25.29 20.70
CA PHE A 127 -24.89 26.09 21.36
C PHE A 127 -26.29 25.78 20.84
N LEU A 128 -26.47 25.74 19.53
CA LEU A 128 -27.78 25.45 18.92
C LEU A 128 -28.24 24.00 19.19
N ASN A 129 -27.31 23.06 19.33
CA ASN A 129 -27.58 21.66 19.66
C ASN A 129 -27.74 21.38 21.16
N SER A 130 -27.45 22.37 22.02
CA SER A 130 -27.52 22.25 23.48
C SER A 130 -28.93 21.92 23.98
N HIS A 131 -28.99 21.34 25.18
CA HIS A 131 -30.26 20.98 25.81
C HIS A 131 -31.12 22.21 26.12
N GLU A 132 -30.49 23.34 26.43
CA GLU A 132 -31.16 24.62 26.72
C GLU A 132 -31.90 25.16 25.49
N MET A 133 -31.25 25.15 24.33
CA MET A 133 -31.85 25.59 23.07
C MET A 133 -33.04 24.70 22.66
N LYS A 134 -32.93 23.38 22.87
CA LYS A 134 -34.02 22.42 22.65
C LYS A 134 -35.20 22.68 23.59
N ASN A 135 -34.92 22.98 24.87
CA ASN A 135 -35.95 23.33 25.84
C ASN A 135 -36.66 24.65 25.48
N LEU A 136 -35.93 25.67 25.04
CA LEU A 136 -36.50 26.93 24.55
C LEU A 136 -37.38 26.72 23.30
N ALA A 137 -36.94 25.88 22.37
CA ALA A 137 -37.73 25.54 21.19
C ALA A 137 -39.01 24.78 21.56
N ALA A 138 -38.95 23.85 22.52
CA ALA A 138 -40.11 23.12 23.03
C ALA A 138 -41.10 24.06 23.73
N MET A 139 -40.61 25.02 24.53
CA MET A 139 -41.44 26.04 25.18
C MET A 139 -42.14 26.95 24.16
N LYS A 140 -41.47 27.31 23.06
CA LYS A 140 -42.06 28.12 21.98
C LYS A 140 -43.06 27.36 21.10
N LYS A 141 -42.98 26.03 21.04
CA LYS A 141 -43.88 25.18 20.25
C LYS A 141 -45.20 24.86 20.95
N LYS A 142 -45.34 25.16 22.24
CA LYS A 142 -46.64 25.11 22.91
C LYS A 142 -47.47 26.30 22.40
N PRO A 143 -48.57 26.08 21.64
CA PRO A 143 -49.49 27.17 21.38
C PRO A 143 -50.06 27.60 22.73
N LEU A 144 -49.73 28.82 23.16
CA LEU A 144 -50.52 29.50 24.18
C LEU A 144 -51.98 29.47 23.70
N PRO A 145 -52.95 29.03 24.51
CA PRO A 145 -54.33 29.35 24.22
C PRO A 145 -54.41 30.88 24.21
N ARG A 146 -54.65 31.43 23.02
CA ARG A 146 -55.08 32.81 22.88
C ARG A 146 -56.38 32.93 23.67
N ASN A 147 -56.35 33.63 24.81
CA ASN A 147 -57.43 34.48 25.32
C ASN A 147 -56.98 35.31 26.54
N GLY A 148 -57.12 36.63 26.42
CA GLY A 148 -57.51 37.55 27.50
C GLY A 148 -56.45 38.12 28.44
N GLY A 149 -56.12 39.41 28.28
CA GLY A 149 -55.90 40.31 29.43
C GLY A 149 -54.49 40.86 29.67
N THR A 150 -54.38 42.19 29.50
CA THR A 150 -53.49 43.14 30.19
C THR A 150 -51.96 43.05 30.00
N SER A 151 -51.47 43.87 29.06
CA SER A 151 -50.60 45.03 29.32
C SER A 151 -49.52 44.90 30.42
N LEU A 152 -48.25 44.79 30.02
CA LEU A 152 -47.33 45.94 30.06
C LEU A 152 -46.04 45.61 29.30
N VAL A 153 -45.67 46.58 28.49
CA VAL A 153 -44.48 46.71 27.65
C VAL A 153 -43.21 46.54 28.49
N MET A 154 -42.18 45.90 27.90
CA MET A 154 -40.79 46.38 27.85
C MET A 154 -39.90 45.28 27.24
N LYS A 155 -39.51 45.48 25.97
CA LYS A 155 -38.32 44.87 25.35
C LYS A 155 -37.16 45.88 25.41
N PRO A 156 -35.90 45.43 25.25
CA PRO A 156 -34.79 45.82 26.10
C PRO A 156 -34.08 47.08 25.60
N ALA A 157 -33.58 47.89 26.53
CA ALA A 157 -32.61 48.94 26.20
C ALA A 157 -31.23 48.30 26.03
N GLN A 158 -30.77 48.27 24.78
CA GLN A 158 -29.35 48.17 24.45
C GLN A 158 -28.59 49.28 25.17
N PHE A 159 -27.54 48.92 25.90
CA PHE A 159 -26.46 49.85 26.18
C PHE A 159 -25.16 49.30 25.59
N SER A 160 -24.75 49.96 24.52
CA SER A 160 -23.36 50.02 24.10
C SER A 160 -22.51 50.58 25.25
N ARG A 161 -21.38 49.96 25.57
CA ARG A 161 -20.26 50.73 26.09
C ARG A 161 -18.95 50.24 25.50
N LYS A 162 -18.40 51.16 24.72
CA LYS A 162 -17.07 51.18 24.15
C LYS A 162 -16.00 51.34 25.24
N ASP A 163 -14.85 50.77 24.91
CA ASP A 163 -13.47 51.16 25.25
C ASP A 163 -12.98 51.08 26.70
N SER A 164 -11.87 50.36 26.87
CA SER A 164 -10.60 50.82 27.48
C SER A 164 -9.63 49.63 27.49
N ALA A 165 -8.73 49.54 26.51
CA ALA A 165 -7.35 50.05 26.59
C ALA A 165 -6.50 49.36 27.67
N THR A 166 -5.49 48.60 27.25
CA THR A 166 -4.08 48.72 27.69
C THR A 166 -3.25 47.65 26.99
N THR A 167 -2.56 48.02 25.91
CA THR A 167 -1.45 47.25 25.37
C THR A 167 -0.16 47.89 25.88
N SER A 168 0.51 47.26 26.85
CA SER A 168 1.87 47.64 27.21
C SER A 168 2.87 46.78 26.45
N LYS A 169 3.48 47.44 25.45
CA LYS A 169 4.90 47.43 25.06
C LYS A 169 5.55 46.14 24.53
N LEU A 170 6.05 46.30 23.29
CA LEU A 170 7.39 46.00 22.74
C LEU A 170 7.97 44.60 22.99
N PHE A 171 8.48 43.86 21.99
CA PHE A 171 9.52 44.28 21.03
C PHE A 171 9.38 43.54 19.67
N LYS A 172 9.70 44.24 18.59
CA LYS A 172 10.21 43.69 17.31
C LYS A 172 11.57 44.39 17.05
N PRO A 173 12.32 44.02 16.01
CA PRO A 173 12.90 42.72 15.68
C PRO A 173 14.44 42.85 15.63
N VAL A 174 15.19 41.77 15.52
CA VAL A 174 16.57 41.84 15.00
C VAL A 174 16.57 41.16 13.65
N GLU A 175 16.71 41.98 12.61
CA GLU A 175 17.07 41.53 11.27
C GLU A 175 18.58 41.39 11.15
N ARG A 176 18.94 40.31 10.43
CA ARG A 176 20.20 39.92 9.77
C ARG A 176 21.24 41.01 9.55
N LYS A 177 22.51 40.60 9.50
CA LYS A 177 23.38 40.79 8.31
C LYS A 177 24.72 40.03 8.39
N PHE A 178 25.07 39.50 7.22
CA PHE A 178 26.36 39.03 6.67
C PHE A 178 27.14 37.93 7.40
#